data_AF-A0A8J3DW59-F1
#
_entry.id   AF-A0A8J3DW59-F1
#
_cell.length_a   1.000
_cell.length_b   1.000
_cell.length_c   1.000
_cell.angle_alpha   90.00
_cell.angle_beta   90.00
_cell.angle_gamma   90.00
#
_symmetry.space_group_name_H-M   'P 1'
#
loop_
_entity.id
_entity.type
_entity.pdbx_description
1 polymer ?
#
loop_
_entity_poly.entity_id
_entity_poly.type
_entity_poly.pdbx_seq_one_letter_code
_entity_poly.pdbx_strand_id
1 'polypeptide(L)'
;MTMQAETFKLSGTARPKNALSMLDEICEHFVEHSDVERSENFARLSSPIGNADIVLREDRLLIELTCPTKDTLHLTRNSIAEHLFYFAGDDPLELTWTDPAPPAVLPNLTEVTVVSAEDVTPHMRRVKFRCEDVSRFIGAGMHVRMLVPPRGREPVWPGLRDDGRLAYPTGDDELLVRVYTIRAVDAERRELWVDFLQHPIPGVATPGADFARDAQPGDKAAFLGPGGGSLPEADTILMVGDEAALPAIARIAAEVPAGTRMKAIIEVEEAAEEQPLPTAGILETQWLHRKTYPADAKNVLRNAANEAIKATDDSTFVWVACEKEDVRTLRSLMTKRRHNKKLMYIAWYWARERA
;
A
#
# COMPACT_ATOMS: atom_id res chain seq x y z
N MET A 1 28.19 -30.16 -1.90
CA MET A 1 27.06 -30.32 -0.98
C MET A 1 26.38 -28.98 -0.85
N THR A 2 25.32 -28.76 -1.62
CA THR A 2 24.47 -27.57 -1.52
C THR A 2 23.72 -27.70 -0.20
N MET A 3 23.99 -26.81 0.78
CA MET A 3 23.15 -26.73 1.97
C MET A 3 21.73 -26.45 1.49
N GLN A 4 20.78 -27.36 1.76
CA GLN A 4 19.36 -27.02 1.62
C GLN A 4 19.12 -25.86 2.57
N ALA A 5 18.73 -24.70 2.02
CA ALA A 5 18.31 -23.57 2.84
C ALA A 5 17.19 -24.07 3.75
N GLU A 6 17.36 -23.86 5.06
CA GLU A 6 16.35 -24.20 6.05
C GLU A 6 15.08 -23.41 5.70
N THR A 7 13.96 -24.11 5.47
CA THR A 7 12.68 -23.50 5.14
C THR A 7 11.78 -23.57 6.37
N PHE A 8 11.15 -22.45 6.70
CA PHE A 8 10.20 -22.35 7.80
C PHE A 8 8.82 -22.73 7.29
N LYS A 9 8.13 -23.60 8.02
CA LYS A 9 6.82 -24.13 7.63
C LYS A 9 5.79 -23.90 8.72
N LEU A 10 4.54 -23.73 8.31
CA LEU A 10 3.40 -23.66 9.22
C LEU A 10 2.16 -24.24 8.56
N SER A 11 1.42 -25.06 9.30
CA SER A 11 0.19 -25.67 8.84
C SER A 11 -1.02 -25.00 9.50
N GLY A 12 -2.07 -24.77 8.73
CA GLY A 12 -3.33 -24.17 9.18
C GLY A 12 -4.54 -24.94 8.69
N THR A 13 -5.66 -24.79 9.39
CA THR A 13 -6.97 -25.27 8.95
C THR A 13 -7.98 -24.16 9.10
N ALA A 14 -8.64 -23.81 8.01
CA ALA A 14 -9.75 -22.86 7.99
C ALA A 14 -11.08 -23.60 7.72
N ARG A 15 -12.12 -23.25 8.47
CA ARG A 15 -13.50 -23.72 8.27
C ARG A 15 -14.43 -22.53 8.01
N PRO A 16 -14.49 -22.04 6.76
CA PRO A 16 -15.47 -21.05 6.35
C PRO A 16 -16.84 -21.71 6.12
N LYS A 17 -17.91 -20.90 6.06
CA LYS A 17 -19.24 -21.35 5.66
C LYS A 17 -19.29 -22.05 4.29
N ASN A 18 -18.45 -21.62 3.34
CA ASN A 18 -18.29 -22.27 2.04
C ASN A 18 -16.80 -22.25 1.62
N ALA A 19 -16.13 -23.40 1.75
CA ALA A 19 -14.70 -23.51 1.49
C ALA A 19 -14.32 -23.35 0.01
N LEU A 20 -15.17 -23.81 -0.92
CA LEU A 20 -14.90 -23.63 -2.34
C LEU A 20 -14.98 -22.15 -2.75
N SER A 21 -16.04 -21.46 -2.32
CA SER A 21 -16.22 -20.02 -2.57
C SER A 21 -15.08 -19.20 -1.97
N MET A 22 -14.68 -19.52 -0.73
CA MET A 22 -13.54 -18.88 -0.07
C MET A 22 -12.23 -19.08 -0.86
N LEU A 23 -11.98 -20.28 -1.36
CA LEU A 23 -10.80 -20.57 -2.17
C LEU A 23 -10.80 -19.77 -3.49
N ASP A 24 -11.95 -19.64 -4.13
CA ASP A 24 -12.11 -18.83 -5.35
C ASP A 24 -11.83 -17.35 -5.09
N GLU A 25 -12.42 -16.77 -4.03
CA GLU A 25 -12.22 -15.35 -3.67
C GLU A 25 -10.76 -15.04 -3.33
N ILE A 26 -10.09 -15.93 -2.58
CA ILE A 26 -8.66 -15.81 -2.31
C ILE A 26 -7.85 -15.81 -3.61
N CYS A 27 -8.12 -16.75 -4.51
CA CYS A 27 -7.37 -16.82 -5.77
C CYS A 27 -7.61 -15.57 -6.62
N GLU A 28 -8.86 -15.14 -6.77
CA GLU A 28 -9.21 -13.96 -7.56
C GLU A 28 -8.52 -12.70 -7.02
N HIS A 29 -8.47 -12.54 -5.69
CA HIS A 29 -7.83 -11.40 -5.06
C HIS A 29 -6.30 -11.41 -5.21
N PHE A 30 -5.66 -12.55 -4.95
CA PHE A 30 -4.19 -12.63 -4.91
C PHE A 30 -3.53 -12.59 -6.29
N VAL A 31 -4.28 -12.77 -7.40
CA VAL A 31 -3.74 -12.63 -8.77
C VAL A 31 -3.11 -11.25 -9.03
N GLU A 32 -3.51 -10.20 -8.30
CA GLU A 32 -2.89 -8.87 -8.42
C GLU A 32 -1.59 -8.72 -7.59
N HIS A 33 -1.29 -9.66 -6.69
CA HIS A 33 -0.24 -9.54 -5.68
C HIS A 33 0.72 -10.74 -5.61
N SER A 34 0.41 -11.84 -6.30
CA SER A 34 1.16 -13.10 -6.25
C SER A 34 0.98 -13.87 -7.55
N ASP A 35 1.89 -14.80 -7.81
CA ASP A 35 1.66 -15.81 -8.83
C ASP A 35 0.70 -16.86 -8.28
N VAL A 36 -0.37 -17.15 -9.00
CA VAL A 36 -1.48 -17.98 -8.53
C VAL A 36 -1.67 -19.17 -9.46
N GLU A 37 -1.35 -20.36 -8.97
CA GLU A 37 -1.70 -21.62 -9.63
C GLU A 37 -3.00 -22.14 -9.02
N ARG A 38 -4.04 -22.35 -9.85
CA ARG A 38 -5.36 -22.82 -9.38
C ARG A 38 -5.82 -24.04 -10.17
N SER A 39 -6.25 -25.08 -9.43
CA SER A 39 -6.97 -26.26 -9.91
C SER A 39 -8.14 -26.56 -8.99
N GLU A 40 -9.15 -27.33 -9.39
CA GLU A 40 -10.44 -27.49 -8.68
C GLU A 40 -10.38 -27.51 -7.14
N ASN A 41 -9.46 -28.28 -6.56
CA ASN A 41 -9.34 -28.45 -5.10
C ASN A 41 -8.00 -27.96 -4.52
N PHE A 42 -7.23 -27.17 -5.27
CA PHE A 42 -5.91 -26.71 -4.85
C PHE A 42 -5.58 -25.33 -5.41
N ALA A 43 -5.00 -24.48 -4.56
CA ALA A 43 -4.35 -23.25 -4.97
C ALA A 43 -2.92 -23.17 -4.41
N ARG A 44 -1.99 -22.65 -5.20
CA ARG A 44 -0.68 -22.19 -4.72
C ARG A 44 -0.56 -20.70 -4.98
N LEU A 45 -0.29 -19.95 -3.92
CA LEU A 45 0.03 -18.54 -3.98
C LEU A 45 1.54 -18.40 -3.76
N SER A 46 2.26 -17.87 -4.74
CA SER A 46 3.72 -17.70 -4.67
C SER A 46 4.10 -16.23 -4.72
N SER A 47 4.98 -15.82 -3.79
CA SER A 47 5.47 -14.46 -3.67
C SER A 47 6.96 -14.45 -3.28
N PRO A 48 7.67 -13.32 -3.41
CA PRO A 48 9.07 -13.22 -2.97
C PRO A 48 9.28 -13.55 -1.48
N ILE A 49 8.24 -13.42 -0.66
CA ILE A 49 8.32 -13.66 0.79
C ILE A 49 7.95 -15.10 1.20
N GLY A 50 7.38 -15.89 0.29
CA GLY A 50 7.01 -17.27 0.56
C GLY A 50 5.82 -17.76 -0.26
N ASN A 51 5.47 -19.02 0.00
CA ASN A 51 4.39 -19.73 -0.66
C ASN A 51 3.30 -20.12 0.33
N ALA A 52 2.05 -20.10 -0.13
CA ALA A 52 0.89 -20.67 0.57
C ALA A 52 0.21 -21.70 -0.35
N ASP A 53 0.24 -22.95 0.08
CA ASP A 53 -0.47 -24.05 -0.57
C ASP A 53 -1.78 -24.30 0.16
N ILE A 54 -2.90 -24.17 -0.54
CA ILE A 54 -4.24 -24.27 0.02
C ILE A 54 -4.98 -25.41 -0.66
N VAL A 55 -5.33 -26.43 0.12
CA VAL A 55 -6.02 -27.63 -0.36
C VAL A 55 -7.45 -27.64 0.16
N LEU A 56 -8.42 -27.73 -0.75
CA LEU A 56 -9.81 -28.00 -0.40
C LEU A 56 -9.98 -29.49 -0.05
N ARG A 57 -10.53 -29.75 1.14
CA ARG A 57 -10.90 -31.08 1.62
C ARG A 57 -12.27 -30.99 2.28
N GLU A 58 -13.29 -31.55 1.63
CA GLU A 58 -14.67 -31.50 2.13
C GLU A 58 -15.13 -30.04 2.30
N ASP A 59 -15.33 -29.60 3.54
CA ASP A 59 -15.84 -28.28 3.93
C ASP A 59 -14.76 -27.36 4.54
N ARG A 60 -13.48 -27.71 4.40
CA ARG A 60 -12.34 -27.00 5.01
C ARG A 60 -11.20 -26.77 4.03
N LEU A 61 -10.41 -25.75 4.34
CA LEU A 61 -9.16 -25.43 3.66
C LEU A 61 -7.99 -25.84 4.55
N LEU A 62 -7.13 -26.73 4.03
CA LEU A 62 -5.85 -27.06 4.64
C LEU A 62 -4.78 -26.16 4.04
N ILE A 63 -4.05 -25.43 4.88
CA ILE A 63 -3.13 -24.38 4.46
C ILE A 63 -1.72 -24.78 4.88
N GLU A 64 -0.78 -24.80 3.94
CA GLU A 64 0.65 -25.03 4.20
C GLU A 64 1.43 -23.80 3.77
N LEU A 65 2.09 -23.14 4.72
CA LEU A 65 2.96 -22.01 4.45
C LEU A 65 4.40 -22.50 4.41
N THR A 66 5.17 -22.06 3.41
CA THR A 66 6.61 -22.33 3.32
C THR A 66 7.35 -21.03 2.99
N CYS A 67 8.28 -20.65 3.86
CA CYS A 67 8.92 -19.34 3.83
C CYS A 67 10.44 -19.43 4.10
N PRO A 68 11.26 -18.51 3.55
CA PRO A 68 12.70 -18.49 3.78
C PRO A 68 13.11 -18.04 5.19
N THR A 69 12.27 -17.27 5.89
CA THR A 69 12.57 -16.80 7.26
C THR A 69 11.35 -16.91 8.18
N LYS A 70 11.57 -16.84 9.50
CA LYS A 70 10.47 -16.76 10.48
C LYS A 70 9.62 -15.50 10.30
N ASP A 71 10.25 -14.39 9.96
CA ASP A 71 9.57 -13.12 9.74
C ASP A 71 8.65 -13.19 8.52
N THR A 72 9.13 -13.75 7.40
CA THR A 72 8.28 -13.89 6.22
C THR A 72 7.20 -14.96 6.39
N LEU A 73 7.46 -16.01 7.19
CA LEU A 73 6.42 -16.95 7.63
C LEU A 73 5.32 -16.24 8.40
N HIS A 74 5.69 -15.34 9.31
CA HIS A 74 4.76 -14.54 10.08
C HIS A 74 3.91 -13.62 9.19
N LEU A 75 4.55 -12.90 8.27
CA LEU A 75 3.86 -12.00 7.33
C LEU A 75 2.91 -12.76 6.42
N THR A 76 3.32 -13.93 5.92
CA THR A 76 2.48 -14.79 5.08
C THR A 76 1.29 -15.31 5.87
N ARG A 77 1.49 -15.76 7.12
CA ARG A 77 0.40 -16.15 8.03
C ARG A 77 -0.60 -15.02 8.24
N ASN A 78 -0.12 -13.83 8.57
CA ASN A 78 -0.97 -12.67 8.79
C ASN A 78 -1.76 -12.32 7.52
N SER A 79 -1.10 -12.25 6.37
CA SER A 79 -1.75 -11.98 5.09
C SER A 79 -2.88 -12.97 4.80
N ILE A 80 -2.62 -14.29 4.89
CA ILE A 80 -3.65 -15.30 4.64
C ILE A 80 -4.82 -15.19 5.63
N ALA A 81 -4.52 -14.99 6.93
CA ALA A 81 -5.54 -14.86 7.96
C ALA A 81 -6.44 -13.62 7.73
N GLU A 82 -5.85 -12.44 7.49
CA GLU A 82 -6.62 -11.20 7.24
C GLU A 82 -7.56 -11.36 6.04
N HIS A 83 -7.11 -11.97 4.94
CA HIS A 83 -7.94 -12.18 3.75
C HIS A 83 -9.06 -13.19 3.98
N LEU A 84 -8.79 -14.32 4.65
CA LEU A 84 -9.82 -15.29 5.01
C LEU A 84 -10.96 -14.65 5.80
N PHE A 85 -10.63 -13.83 6.82
CA PHE A 85 -11.64 -13.13 7.62
C PHE A 85 -12.31 -11.98 6.87
N TYR A 86 -11.57 -11.27 6.01
CA TYR A 86 -12.15 -10.22 5.17
C TYR A 86 -13.23 -10.78 4.24
N PHE A 87 -12.96 -11.91 3.57
CA PHE A 87 -13.89 -12.57 2.68
C PHE A 87 -15.05 -13.25 3.42
N ALA A 88 -14.81 -13.74 4.64
CA ALA A 88 -15.89 -14.27 5.47
C ALA A 88 -16.90 -13.17 5.87
N GLY A 89 -16.44 -11.94 6.08
CA GLY A 89 -17.30 -10.84 6.52
C GLY A 89 -17.97 -11.18 7.86
N ASP A 90 -19.30 -11.23 7.86
CA ASP A 90 -20.11 -11.60 9.02
C ASP A 90 -20.36 -13.12 9.13
N ASP A 91 -20.00 -13.91 8.12
CA ASP A 91 -20.15 -15.36 8.16
C ASP A 91 -19.14 -16.01 9.14
N PRO A 92 -19.54 -17.07 9.86
CA PRO A 92 -18.65 -17.73 10.80
C PRO A 92 -17.44 -18.35 10.09
N LEU A 93 -16.27 -18.12 10.66
CA LEU A 93 -14.99 -18.67 10.23
C LEU A 93 -14.16 -19.08 11.44
N GLU A 94 -13.74 -20.35 11.46
CA GLU A 94 -12.70 -20.83 12.37
C GLU A 94 -11.37 -20.94 11.63
N LEU A 95 -10.28 -20.46 12.23
CA LEU A 95 -8.93 -20.63 11.72
C LEU A 95 -7.99 -21.02 12.86
N THR A 96 -7.30 -22.15 12.69
CA THR A 96 -6.32 -22.67 13.65
C THR A 96 -5.00 -22.97 12.97
N TRP A 97 -3.89 -22.63 13.61
CA TRP A 97 -2.53 -22.95 13.17
C TRP A 97 -1.90 -24.02 14.08
N THR A 98 -1.01 -24.84 13.55
CA THR A 98 -0.33 -25.90 14.34
C THR A 98 0.58 -25.35 15.42
N ASP A 99 1.19 -24.19 15.16
CA ASP A 99 1.97 -23.44 16.15
C ASP A 99 1.23 -22.15 16.52
N PRO A 100 1.09 -21.82 17.82
CA PRO A 100 0.53 -20.54 18.24
C PRO A 100 1.39 -19.38 17.73
N ALA A 101 0.78 -18.22 17.55
CA ALA A 101 1.53 -17.02 17.20
C ALA A 101 2.52 -16.67 18.33
N PRO A 102 3.85 -16.61 18.08
CA PRO A 102 4.76 -16.14 19.11
C PRO A 102 4.51 -14.65 19.40
N PRO A 103 4.50 -14.18 20.65
CA PRO A 103 4.67 -12.75 20.95
C PRO A 103 6.13 -12.47 21.34
N ALA A 104 6.75 -11.36 20.90
CA ALA A 104 6.52 -10.08 21.58
C ALA A 104 6.52 -8.82 20.69
N VAL A 105 6.96 -8.89 19.42
CA VAL A 105 7.06 -7.72 18.53
C VAL A 105 6.69 -8.13 17.10
N LEU A 106 5.84 -7.35 16.43
CA LEU A 106 5.52 -7.56 15.02
C LEU A 106 6.78 -7.36 14.17
N PRO A 107 7.21 -8.33 13.36
CA PRO A 107 8.49 -8.26 12.66
C PRO A 107 8.57 -7.12 11.64
N ASN A 108 7.44 -6.68 11.09
CA ASN A 108 7.33 -5.54 10.18
C ASN A 108 6.87 -4.25 10.86
N LEU A 109 6.91 -4.17 12.20
CA LEU A 109 6.67 -2.91 12.91
C LEU A 109 8.00 -2.22 13.17
N THR A 110 8.09 -0.96 12.76
CA THR A 110 9.22 -0.09 13.05
C THR A 110 8.71 1.12 13.81
N GLU A 111 9.14 1.28 15.06
CA GLU A 111 8.90 2.51 15.79
C GLU A 111 9.65 3.67 15.17
N VAL A 112 8.97 4.82 15.09
CA VAL A 112 9.50 6.05 14.53
C VAL A 112 9.23 7.21 15.48
N THR A 113 10.06 8.25 15.38
CA THR A 113 9.87 9.49 16.13
C THR A 113 9.94 10.67 15.16
N VAL A 114 9.00 11.60 15.25
CA VAL A 114 9.01 12.83 14.46
C VAL A 114 10.26 13.63 14.79
N VAL A 115 10.99 14.03 13.75
CA VAL A 115 12.17 14.90 13.84
C VAL A 115 11.80 16.34 13.50
N SER A 116 10.98 16.54 12.47
CA SER A 116 10.53 17.85 12.01
C SER A 116 9.28 17.71 11.14
N ALA A 117 8.52 18.80 11.03
CA ALA A 117 7.44 18.93 10.07
C ALA A 117 7.51 20.31 9.38
N GLU A 118 7.30 20.34 8.06
CA GLU A 118 7.40 21.54 7.24
C GLU A 118 6.38 21.53 6.09
N ASP A 119 5.88 22.70 5.68
CA ASP A 119 5.00 22.81 4.52
C ASP A 119 5.87 22.86 3.25
N VAL A 120 5.64 21.91 2.35
CA VAL A 120 6.33 21.82 1.04
C VAL A 120 5.61 22.69 0.01
N THR A 121 4.28 22.70 0.09
CA THR A 121 3.35 23.58 -0.63
C THR A 121 2.23 23.95 0.34
N PRO A 122 1.36 24.94 0.04
CA PRO A 122 0.30 25.35 0.95
C PRO A 122 -0.58 24.20 1.47
N HIS A 123 -0.84 23.19 0.63
CA HIS A 123 -1.63 22.01 0.99
C HIS A 123 -0.83 20.70 1.10
N MET A 124 0.50 20.73 1.10
CA MET A 124 1.32 19.54 1.34
C MET A 124 2.28 19.74 2.50
N ARG A 125 2.14 18.92 3.54
CA ARG A 125 3.01 18.96 4.72
C ARG A 125 3.89 17.72 4.80
N ARG A 126 5.20 17.91 4.84
CA ARG A 126 6.18 16.83 5.02
C ARG A 126 6.47 16.65 6.50
N VAL A 127 6.34 15.41 6.99
CA VAL A 127 6.82 15.00 8.31
C VAL A 127 8.00 14.06 8.12
N LYS A 128 9.11 14.36 8.79
CA LYS A 128 10.32 13.55 8.80
C LYS A 128 10.36 12.73 10.08
N PHE A 129 10.57 11.43 9.92
CA PHE A 129 10.56 10.44 10.99
C PHE A 129 11.92 9.78 11.08
N ARG A 130 12.49 9.69 12.28
CA ARG A 130 13.69 8.89 12.52
C ARG A 130 13.32 7.51 13.02
N CYS A 131 14.02 6.49 12.54
CA CYS A 131 14.03 5.15 13.14
C CYS A 131 15.47 4.65 13.33
N GLU A 132 15.60 3.53 14.04
CA GLU A 132 16.90 2.93 14.34
C GLU A 132 17.58 2.38 13.08
N ASP A 133 16.81 1.69 12.24
CA ASP A 133 17.24 1.11 10.97
C ASP A 133 16.24 1.44 9.86
N VAL A 134 16.74 2.07 8.80
CA VAL A 134 15.95 2.41 7.59
C VAL A 134 16.16 1.41 6.46
N SER A 135 17.08 0.44 6.60
CA SER A 135 17.51 -0.47 5.53
C SER A 135 16.32 -1.19 4.87
N ARG A 136 15.33 -1.57 5.66
CA ARG A 136 14.12 -2.26 5.20
C ARG A 136 13.20 -1.43 4.31
N PHE A 137 13.38 -0.11 4.26
CA PHE A 137 12.57 0.80 3.44
C PHE A 137 13.25 1.15 2.11
N ILE A 138 14.51 0.79 1.93
CA ILE A 138 15.28 1.03 0.70
C ILE A 138 14.96 -0.06 -0.31
N GLY A 139 14.53 0.33 -1.52
CA GLY A 139 14.17 -0.61 -2.59
C GLY A 139 12.95 -1.49 -2.27
N ALA A 140 12.17 -1.12 -1.26
CA ALA A 140 11.02 -1.87 -0.78
C ALA A 140 9.69 -1.25 -1.24
N GLY A 141 8.57 -1.73 -0.68
CA GLY A 141 7.22 -1.23 -0.98
C GLY A 141 7.09 0.30 -0.84
N MET A 142 6.10 0.85 -1.54
CA MET A 142 5.89 2.29 -1.63
C MET A 142 5.22 2.86 -0.38
N HIS A 143 4.44 2.05 0.35
CA HIS A 143 3.58 2.51 1.42
C HIS A 143 3.91 1.89 2.77
N VAL A 144 3.49 2.58 3.83
CA VAL A 144 3.45 2.09 5.20
C VAL A 144 2.07 2.33 5.77
N ARG A 145 1.63 1.43 6.64
CA ARG A 145 0.51 1.70 7.53
C ARG A 145 1.09 2.40 8.76
N MET A 146 0.86 3.69 8.86
CA MET A 146 1.24 4.51 10.00
C MET A 146 0.25 4.31 11.15
N LEU A 147 0.81 4.10 12.33
CA LEU A 147 0.13 3.95 13.61
C LEU A 147 0.50 5.13 14.49
N VAL A 148 -0.49 5.91 14.89
CA VAL A 148 -0.28 7.07 15.77
C VAL A 148 -1.03 6.82 17.08
N PRO A 149 -0.34 6.81 18.23
CA PRO A 149 -0.98 6.66 19.52
C PRO A 149 -1.71 7.95 19.93
N PRO A 150 -2.72 7.85 20.82
CA PRO A 150 -3.37 9.02 21.39
C PRO A 150 -2.35 9.95 22.07
N ARG A 151 -2.50 11.26 21.88
CA ARG A 151 -1.57 12.26 22.42
C ARG A 151 -1.48 12.15 23.95
N GLY A 152 -0.26 12.24 24.48
CA GLY A 152 0.02 12.23 25.92
C GLY A 152 -0.03 10.86 26.59
N ARG A 153 -0.16 9.77 25.81
CA ARG A 153 -0.10 8.39 26.31
C ARG A 153 1.14 7.69 25.80
N GLU A 154 1.63 6.73 26.58
CA GLU A 154 2.66 5.82 26.12
C GLU A 154 2.10 4.90 25.03
N PRO A 155 2.84 4.65 23.94
CA PRO A 155 2.32 3.83 22.85
C PRO A 155 2.07 2.38 23.25
N VAL A 156 0.88 1.87 22.93
CA VAL A 156 0.58 0.44 22.96
C VAL A 156 0.49 -0.03 21.52
N TRP A 157 1.46 -0.82 21.06
CA TRP A 157 1.48 -1.29 19.67
C TRP A 157 0.64 -2.55 19.48
N PRO A 158 0.16 -2.82 18.24
CA PRO A 158 -0.62 -4.02 17.97
C PRO A 158 0.19 -5.28 18.26
N GLY A 159 -0.45 -6.26 18.89
CA GLY A 159 0.06 -7.61 19.07
C GLY A 159 -0.44 -8.57 18.00
N LEU A 160 -0.44 -9.85 18.32
CA LEU A 160 -0.95 -10.92 17.47
C LEU A 160 -2.06 -11.69 18.16
N ARG A 161 -3.06 -12.07 17.38
CA ARG A 161 -4.10 -13.02 17.76
C ARG A 161 -3.62 -14.44 17.45
N ASP A 162 -4.22 -15.43 18.13
CA ASP A 162 -3.93 -16.85 17.89
C ASP A 162 -4.23 -17.28 16.44
N ASP A 163 -5.21 -16.64 15.80
CA ASP A 163 -5.57 -16.86 14.39
C ASP A 163 -4.57 -16.23 13.40
N GLY A 164 -3.55 -15.50 13.90
CA GLY A 164 -2.50 -14.87 13.10
C GLY A 164 -2.79 -13.43 12.64
N ARG A 165 -3.98 -12.89 12.92
CA ARG A 165 -4.31 -11.49 12.63
C ARG A 165 -3.68 -10.53 13.64
N LEU A 166 -3.68 -9.24 13.30
CA LEU A 166 -3.21 -8.19 14.20
C LEU A 166 -4.22 -7.95 15.33
N ALA A 167 -3.72 -7.82 16.56
CA ALA A 167 -4.49 -7.43 17.73
C ALA A 167 -4.25 -5.94 18.03
N TYR A 168 -5.07 -5.06 17.48
CA TYR A 168 -4.99 -3.62 17.76
C TYR A 168 -5.47 -3.32 19.19
N PRO A 169 -4.83 -2.36 19.89
CA PRO A 169 -5.38 -1.86 21.15
C PRO A 169 -6.73 -1.16 20.91
N THR A 170 -7.58 -1.16 21.94
CA THR A 170 -8.93 -0.58 21.91
C THR A 170 -9.14 0.35 23.09
N GLY A 171 -10.21 1.16 23.06
CA GLY A 171 -10.52 2.12 24.12
C GLY A 171 -9.54 3.29 24.13
N ASP A 172 -9.04 3.66 25.30
CA ASP A 172 -8.17 4.84 25.48
C ASP A 172 -6.81 4.74 24.77
N ASP A 173 -6.41 3.54 24.34
CA ASP A 173 -5.16 3.27 23.62
C ASP A 173 -5.40 3.01 22.11
N GLU A 174 -6.61 3.25 21.60
CA GLU A 174 -6.93 3.08 20.19
C GLU A 174 -6.01 3.93 19.29
N LEU A 175 -5.36 3.27 18.32
CA LEU A 175 -4.40 3.90 17.42
C LEU A 175 -5.13 4.52 16.22
N LEU A 176 -4.69 5.71 15.80
CA LEU A 176 -4.99 6.18 14.46
C LEU A 176 -4.18 5.36 13.46
N VAL A 177 -4.89 4.68 12.54
CA VAL A 177 -4.29 3.84 11.50
C VAL A 177 -4.55 4.44 10.13
N ARG A 178 -3.51 4.80 9.39
CA ARG A 178 -3.62 5.33 8.01
C ARG A 178 -2.50 4.81 7.13
N VAL A 179 -2.78 4.63 5.84
CA VAL A 179 -1.76 4.23 4.86
C VAL A 179 -1.19 5.49 4.22
N TYR A 180 0.13 5.60 4.20
CA TYR A 180 0.86 6.70 3.58
C TYR A 180 2.02 6.20 2.74
N THR A 181 2.40 7.00 1.75
CA THR A 181 3.58 6.76 0.93
C THR A 181 4.84 7.19 1.66
N ILE A 182 5.86 6.33 1.64
CA ILE A 182 7.22 6.76 1.98
C ILE A 182 7.69 7.63 0.82
N ARG A 183 7.81 8.94 1.05
CA ARG A 183 8.24 9.92 0.04
C ARG A 183 9.72 9.80 -0.30
N ALA A 184 10.55 9.55 0.72
CA ALA A 184 11.99 9.39 0.59
C ALA A 184 12.55 8.65 1.81
N VAL A 185 13.70 8.00 1.62
CA VAL A 185 14.50 7.39 2.68
C VAL A 185 15.88 8.04 2.67
N ASP A 186 16.22 8.75 3.74
CA ASP A 186 17.56 9.31 3.95
C ASP A 186 18.36 8.35 4.85
N ALA A 187 19.21 7.53 4.23
CA ALA A 187 20.02 6.54 4.93
C ALA A 187 21.06 7.14 5.87
N GLU A 188 21.60 8.31 5.53
CA GLU A 188 22.64 8.98 6.33
C GLU A 188 22.03 9.53 7.63
N ARG A 189 20.86 10.18 7.53
CA ARG A 189 20.13 10.70 8.70
C ARG A 189 19.29 9.65 9.42
N ARG A 190 19.09 8.49 8.81
CA ARG A 190 18.13 7.44 9.22
C ARG A 190 16.72 7.99 9.34
N GLU A 191 16.31 8.74 8.31
CA GLU A 191 15.01 9.39 8.25
C GLU A 191 14.13 8.81 7.14
N LEU A 192 12.84 8.73 7.41
CA LEU A 192 11.77 8.44 6.49
C LEU A 192 10.92 9.69 6.35
N TRP A 193 10.66 10.11 5.13
CA TRP A 193 9.84 11.28 4.86
C TRP A 193 8.46 10.82 4.41
N VAL A 194 7.42 11.44 4.95
CA VAL A 194 6.04 11.21 4.56
C VAL A 194 5.38 12.54 4.31
N ASP A 195 4.72 12.66 3.16
CA ASP A 195 4.01 13.86 2.74
C ASP A 195 2.50 13.67 2.95
N PHE A 196 1.88 14.64 3.60
CA PHE A 196 0.48 14.64 4.02
C PHE A 196 -0.28 15.75 3.30
N LEU A 197 -1.25 15.36 2.49
CA LEU A 197 -2.21 16.30 1.91
C LEU A 197 -3.05 16.93 3.02
N GLN A 198 -3.01 18.26 3.10
CA GLN A 198 -3.81 19.08 3.99
C GLN A 198 -5.11 19.48 3.30
N HIS A 199 -6.19 18.79 3.65
CA HIS A 199 -7.53 18.95 3.09
C HIS A 199 -8.56 19.28 4.20
N PRO A 200 -8.46 20.45 4.86
CA PRO A 200 -9.40 20.80 5.91
C PRO A 200 -10.81 20.93 5.35
N ILE A 201 -11.76 20.20 5.93
CA ILE A 201 -13.18 20.30 5.60
C ILE A 201 -13.91 20.77 6.87
N PRO A 202 -14.65 21.90 6.84
CA PRO A 202 -15.34 22.40 8.03
C PRO A 202 -16.25 21.34 8.65
N GLY A 203 -16.04 21.07 9.94
CA GLY A 203 -16.85 20.10 10.71
C GLY A 203 -16.52 18.63 10.45
N VAL A 204 -15.55 18.31 9.60
CA VAL A 204 -15.13 16.93 9.30
C VAL A 204 -13.71 16.72 9.79
N ALA A 205 -13.52 15.72 10.65
CA ALA A 205 -12.19 15.35 11.15
C ALA A 205 -11.36 14.71 10.04
N THR A 206 -10.09 15.11 9.94
CA THR A 206 -9.13 14.60 8.95
C THR A 206 -7.92 14.02 9.67
N PRO A 207 -8.08 12.94 10.46
CA PRO A 207 -7.19 12.64 11.58
C PRO A 207 -5.71 12.44 11.17
N GLY A 208 -5.47 11.92 9.96
CA GLY A 208 -4.10 11.81 9.44
C GLY A 208 -3.47 13.15 9.05
N ALA A 209 -4.24 14.04 8.42
CA ALA A 209 -3.80 15.41 8.13
C ALA A 209 -3.70 16.25 9.42
N ASP A 210 -4.60 16.04 10.37
CA ASP A 210 -4.60 16.69 11.70
C ASP A 210 -3.34 16.31 12.49
N PHE A 211 -2.98 15.03 12.52
CA PHE A 211 -1.72 14.57 13.10
C PHE A 211 -0.53 15.29 12.47
N ALA A 212 -0.44 15.33 11.14
CA ALA A 212 0.68 15.94 10.45
C ALA A 212 0.77 17.46 10.67
N ARG A 213 -0.37 18.16 10.65
CA ARG A 213 -0.48 19.60 10.96
C ARG A 213 0.12 19.88 12.34
N ASP A 214 -0.27 19.08 13.33
CA ASP A 214 0.08 19.28 14.73
C ASP A 214 1.37 18.55 15.14
N ALA A 215 2.06 17.88 14.20
CA ALA A 215 3.23 17.05 14.50
C ALA A 215 4.38 17.89 15.06
N GLN A 216 4.94 17.46 16.18
CA GLN A 216 6.07 18.09 16.85
C GLN A 216 7.26 17.14 16.96
N PRO A 217 8.51 17.66 16.95
CA PRO A 217 9.68 16.84 17.25
C PRO A 217 9.52 16.08 18.57
N GLY A 218 9.71 14.76 18.53
CA GLY A 218 9.51 13.88 19.69
C GLY A 218 8.19 13.10 19.67
N ASP A 219 7.20 13.50 18.86
CA ASP A 219 5.96 12.74 18.70
C ASP A 219 6.26 11.31 18.22
N LYS A 220 5.60 10.33 18.85
CA LYS A 220 5.81 8.89 18.61
C LYS A 220 4.82 8.37 17.57
N ALA A 221 5.27 7.47 16.71
CA ALA A 221 4.43 6.70 15.81
C ALA A 221 5.12 5.34 15.52
N ALA A 222 4.43 4.46 14.81
CA ALA A 222 5.03 3.26 14.26
C ALA A 222 4.60 3.05 12.81
N PHE A 223 5.47 2.45 12.01
CA PHE A 223 5.17 2.03 10.65
C PHE A 223 5.06 0.50 10.61
N LEU A 224 3.92 0.01 10.14
CA LEU A 224 3.75 -1.36 9.69
C LEU A 224 4.05 -1.45 8.20
N GLY A 225 5.00 -2.30 7.81
CA GLY A 225 5.44 -2.48 6.43
C GLY A 225 6.96 -2.40 6.28
N PRO A 226 7.48 -1.88 5.15
CA PRO A 226 6.73 -1.32 4.01
C PRO A 226 5.96 -2.38 3.21
N GLY A 227 4.95 -1.95 2.45
CA GLY A 227 4.16 -2.80 1.57
C GLY A 227 3.36 -1.99 0.56
N GLY A 228 2.75 -2.66 -0.41
CA GLY A 228 1.93 -2.03 -1.44
C GLY A 228 2.73 -1.24 -2.48
N GLY A 229 2.44 -1.49 -3.75
CA GLY A 229 3.16 -0.87 -4.88
C GLY A 229 4.64 -1.25 -4.91
N SER A 230 5.28 -0.90 -6.02
CA SER A 230 6.72 -1.01 -6.21
C SER A 230 7.18 0.12 -7.11
N LEU A 231 8.49 0.39 -7.12
CA LEU A 231 9.07 1.21 -8.18
C LEU A 231 8.82 0.50 -9.53
N PRO A 232 8.27 1.17 -10.55
CA PRO A 232 8.11 0.57 -11.86
C PRO A 232 9.46 0.26 -12.51
N GLU A 233 9.62 -0.97 -12.99
CA GLU A 233 10.77 -1.38 -13.80
C GLU A 233 10.37 -1.35 -15.28
N ALA A 234 10.51 -0.20 -15.93
CA ALA A 234 10.19 -0.01 -17.35
C ALA A 234 10.95 1.17 -17.98
N ASP A 235 11.16 1.10 -19.29
CA ASP A 235 11.81 2.17 -20.07
C ASP A 235 10.90 3.39 -20.28
N THR A 236 9.58 3.17 -20.32
CA THR A 236 8.57 4.20 -20.51
C THR A 236 7.48 4.06 -19.45
N ILE A 237 7.16 5.14 -18.73
CA ILE A 237 6.17 5.16 -17.65
C ILE A 237 5.18 6.30 -17.86
N LEU A 238 3.87 6.01 -17.82
CA LEU A 238 2.81 6.99 -17.66
C LEU A 238 2.35 6.99 -16.21
N MET A 239 2.45 8.13 -15.53
CA MET A 239 1.98 8.34 -14.17
C MET A 239 0.77 9.29 -14.16
N VAL A 240 -0.28 8.94 -13.44
CA VAL A 240 -1.48 9.76 -13.28
C VAL A 240 -1.88 9.79 -11.82
N GLY A 241 -2.15 10.97 -11.28
CA GLY A 241 -2.73 11.06 -9.95
C GLY A 241 -3.13 12.46 -9.51
N ASP A 242 -3.61 12.55 -8.27
CA ASP A 242 -3.89 13.81 -7.57
C ASP A 242 -2.87 14.05 -6.45
N GLU A 243 -3.10 15.04 -5.57
CA GLU A 243 -2.15 15.34 -4.50
C GLU A 243 -1.92 14.18 -3.52
N ALA A 244 -2.90 13.29 -3.33
CA ALA A 244 -2.71 12.13 -2.48
C ALA A 244 -1.68 11.16 -3.09
N ALA A 245 -1.59 11.12 -4.41
CA ALA A 245 -0.65 10.29 -5.17
C ALA A 245 0.68 10.98 -5.48
N LEU A 246 0.74 12.31 -5.43
CA LEU A 246 1.93 13.11 -5.70
C LEU A 246 3.19 12.64 -4.94
N PRO A 247 3.13 12.22 -3.65
CA PRO A 247 4.31 11.69 -2.97
C PRO A 247 4.88 10.43 -3.62
N ALA A 248 4.03 9.56 -4.17
CA ALA A 248 4.46 8.33 -4.85
C ALA A 248 5.03 8.64 -6.24
N ILE A 249 4.37 9.52 -7.01
CA ILE A 249 4.89 10.02 -8.30
C ILE A 249 6.27 10.64 -8.11
N ALA A 250 6.43 11.47 -7.08
CA ALA A 250 7.67 12.15 -6.80
C ALA A 250 8.79 11.22 -6.32
N ARG A 251 8.45 10.12 -5.61
CA ARG A 251 9.40 9.05 -5.29
C ARG A 251 9.81 8.27 -6.54
N ILE A 252 8.84 7.89 -7.39
CA ILE A 252 9.12 7.18 -8.65
C ILE A 252 10.05 8.02 -9.52
N ALA A 253 9.73 9.30 -9.74
CA ALA A 253 10.56 10.20 -10.52
C ALA A 253 12.01 10.29 -9.97
N ALA A 254 12.19 10.31 -8.66
CA ALA A 254 13.50 10.41 -8.04
C ALA A 254 14.33 9.11 -8.10
N GLU A 255 13.69 7.94 -8.10
CA GLU A 255 14.35 6.63 -7.95
C GLU A 255 14.50 5.85 -9.28
N VAL A 256 13.83 6.26 -10.37
CA VAL A 256 13.98 5.59 -11.66
C VAL A 256 15.41 5.68 -12.20
N PRO A 257 15.87 4.66 -12.96
CA PRO A 257 17.16 4.70 -13.66
C PRO A 257 17.28 5.87 -14.64
N ALA A 258 18.52 6.27 -14.91
CA ALA A 258 18.79 7.26 -15.94
C ALA A 258 18.31 6.77 -17.31
N GLY A 259 17.70 7.67 -18.09
CA GLY A 259 17.17 7.36 -19.42
C GLY A 259 15.73 6.84 -19.45
N THR A 260 15.11 6.53 -18.30
CA THR A 260 13.68 6.22 -18.24
C THR A 260 12.86 7.42 -18.71
N ARG A 261 11.96 7.20 -19.66
CA ARG A 261 11.03 8.22 -20.18
C ARG A 261 9.74 8.19 -19.38
N MET A 262 9.33 9.34 -18.88
CA MET A 262 8.16 9.47 -18.04
C MET A 262 7.25 10.59 -18.52
N LYS A 263 5.94 10.35 -18.43
CA LYS A 263 4.93 11.40 -18.48
C LYS A 263 4.11 11.35 -17.21
N ALA A 264 3.99 12.47 -16.52
CA ALA A 264 3.14 12.61 -15.33
C ALA A 264 1.98 13.57 -15.61
N ILE A 265 0.75 13.14 -15.34
CA ILE A 265 -0.43 14.00 -15.33
C ILE A 265 -0.91 14.10 -13.88
N ILE A 266 -0.80 15.30 -13.31
CA ILE A 266 -1.00 15.50 -11.87
C ILE A 266 -2.07 16.58 -11.68
N GLU A 267 -3.17 16.21 -11.03
CA GLU A 267 -4.19 17.17 -10.63
C GLU A 267 -3.88 17.73 -9.24
N VAL A 268 -3.81 19.05 -9.14
CA VAL A 268 -3.61 19.77 -7.88
C VAL A 268 -4.65 20.88 -7.74
N GLU A 269 -4.81 21.41 -6.53
CA GLU A 269 -5.75 22.51 -6.29
C GLU A 269 -5.42 23.73 -7.16
N GLU A 270 -4.17 24.17 -7.16
CA GLU A 270 -3.70 25.32 -7.94
C GLU A 270 -2.19 25.29 -8.20
N ALA A 271 -1.68 26.27 -8.98
CA ALA A 271 -0.28 26.33 -9.37
C ALA A 271 0.71 26.42 -8.18
N ALA A 272 0.28 26.92 -7.02
CA ALA A 272 1.11 26.96 -5.81
C ALA A 272 1.37 25.56 -5.20
N GLU A 273 0.62 24.54 -5.62
CA GLU A 273 0.79 23.14 -5.21
C GLU A 273 1.74 22.37 -6.12
N GLU A 274 2.22 22.97 -7.20
CA GLU A 274 3.23 22.34 -8.05
C GLU A 274 4.54 22.17 -7.30
N GLN A 275 5.14 20.98 -7.42
CA GLN A 275 6.40 20.64 -6.77
C GLN A 275 7.48 20.29 -7.78
N PRO A 276 8.76 20.59 -7.50
CA PRO A 276 9.85 20.07 -8.30
C PRO A 276 9.90 18.53 -8.18
N LEU A 277 10.00 17.86 -9.33
CA LEU A 277 10.12 16.40 -9.43
C LEU A 277 11.50 16.04 -9.98
N PRO A 278 12.57 16.11 -9.14
CA PRO A 278 13.92 15.79 -9.59
C PRO A 278 14.00 14.34 -10.05
N THR A 279 14.75 14.11 -11.13
CA THR A 279 14.91 12.79 -11.73
C THR A 279 16.23 12.66 -12.47
N ALA A 280 16.75 11.44 -12.56
CA ALA A 280 17.82 11.08 -13.50
C ALA A 280 17.27 10.68 -14.89
N GLY A 281 15.96 10.46 -15.01
CA GLY A 281 15.27 10.16 -16.26
C GLY A 281 14.88 11.41 -17.05
N ILE A 282 13.89 11.24 -17.94
CA ILE A 282 13.30 12.31 -18.75
C ILE A 282 11.83 12.40 -18.36
N LEU A 283 11.41 13.50 -17.75
CA LEU A 283 10.05 13.70 -17.24
C LEU A 283 9.34 14.85 -17.96
N GLU A 284 8.23 14.56 -18.61
CA GLU A 284 7.22 15.54 -19.02
C GLU A 284 6.13 15.60 -17.94
N THR A 285 5.86 16.78 -17.38
CA THR A 285 4.80 16.95 -16.38
C THR A 285 3.70 17.85 -16.93
N GLN A 286 2.47 17.37 -16.82
CA GLN A 286 1.25 18.12 -17.08
C GLN A 286 0.51 18.33 -15.76
N TRP A 287 0.53 19.57 -15.27
CA TRP A 287 -0.26 19.96 -14.10
C TRP A 287 -1.68 20.35 -14.52
N LEU A 288 -2.66 19.85 -13.79
CA LEU A 288 -4.06 20.23 -13.93
C LEU A 288 -4.49 20.97 -12.67
N HIS A 289 -4.99 22.19 -12.80
CA HIS A 289 -5.34 23.03 -11.65
C HIS A 289 -6.84 23.06 -11.42
N ARG A 290 -7.32 22.46 -10.33
CA ARG A 290 -8.77 22.37 -10.04
C ARG A 290 -9.44 23.73 -9.92
N LYS A 291 -8.77 24.74 -9.35
CA LYS A 291 -9.33 26.11 -9.23
C LYS A 291 -9.57 26.80 -10.57
N THR A 292 -8.90 26.38 -11.64
CA THR A 292 -9.06 27.00 -12.97
C THR A 292 -10.03 26.25 -13.87
N TYR A 293 -10.61 25.14 -13.39
CA TYR A 293 -11.57 24.39 -14.19
C TYR A 293 -12.85 25.21 -14.44
N PRO A 294 -13.44 25.12 -15.64
CA PRO A 294 -14.79 25.61 -15.86
C PRO A 294 -15.77 24.99 -14.86
N ALA A 295 -16.79 25.74 -14.43
CA ALA A 295 -17.74 25.30 -13.39
C ALA A 295 -18.50 24.02 -13.75
N ASP A 296 -18.67 23.73 -15.04
CA ASP A 296 -19.32 22.55 -15.59
C ASP A 296 -18.36 21.40 -15.91
N ALA A 297 -17.04 21.62 -15.78
CA ALA A 297 -16.05 20.60 -16.04
C ALA A 297 -16.15 19.47 -15.00
N LYS A 298 -16.14 18.22 -15.48
CA LYS A 298 -16.22 17.03 -14.64
C LYS A 298 -15.18 16.01 -15.06
N ASN A 299 -14.58 15.36 -14.07
CA ASN A 299 -13.64 14.26 -14.25
C ASN A 299 -12.45 14.64 -15.15
N VAL A 300 -11.91 15.85 -14.97
CA VAL A 300 -10.85 16.40 -15.83
C VAL A 300 -9.60 15.52 -15.80
N LEU A 301 -9.13 15.14 -14.60
CA LEU A 301 -8.03 14.17 -14.44
C LEU A 301 -8.31 12.86 -15.18
N ARG A 302 -9.48 12.25 -14.98
CA ARG A 302 -9.87 11.00 -15.66
C ARG A 302 -9.86 11.13 -17.18
N ASN A 303 -10.38 12.23 -17.72
CA ASN A 303 -10.43 12.45 -19.15
C ASN A 303 -9.01 12.60 -19.73
N ALA A 304 -8.15 13.38 -19.08
CA ALA A 304 -6.75 13.51 -19.46
C ALA A 304 -6.00 12.16 -19.41
N ALA A 305 -6.23 11.39 -18.34
CA ALA A 305 -5.66 10.06 -18.16
C ALA A 305 -6.11 9.08 -19.27
N ASN A 306 -7.40 9.08 -19.62
CA ASN A 306 -7.95 8.24 -20.68
C ASN A 306 -7.30 8.53 -22.04
N GLU A 307 -7.16 9.81 -22.40
CA GLU A 307 -6.49 10.19 -23.64
C GLU A 307 -5.01 9.82 -23.65
N ALA A 308 -4.31 10.02 -22.52
CA ALA A 308 -2.91 9.62 -22.39
C ALA A 308 -2.74 8.10 -22.52
N ILE A 309 -3.55 7.29 -21.82
CA ILE A 309 -3.53 5.82 -21.89
C ILE A 309 -3.84 5.32 -23.31
N LYS A 310 -4.73 5.99 -24.06
CA LYS A 310 -4.99 5.60 -25.45
C LYS A 310 -3.77 5.79 -26.35
N ALA A 311 -2.94 6.79 -26.03
CA ALA A 311 -1.75 7.14 -26.79
C ALA A 311 -0.50 6.34 -26.41
N THR A 312 -0.51 5.57 -25.32
CA THR A 312 0.63 4.72 -24.93
C THR A 312 0.69 3.44 -25.77
N ASP A 313 1.91 2.96 -25.97
CA ASP A 313 2.19 1.62 -26.49
C ASP A 313 1.95 0.53 -25.44
N ASP A 314 1.93 -0.74 -25.87
CA ASP A 314 1.69 -1.90 -25.02
C ASP A 314 2.86 -2.21 -24.06
N SER A 315 4.02 -1.60 -24.26
CA SER A 315 5.21 -1.74 -23.40
C SER A 315 5.29 -0.70 -22.29
N THR A 316 4.44 0.33 -22.33
CA THR A 316 4.42 1.40 -21.35
C THR A 316 3.88 0.90 -20.02
N PHE A 317 4.61 1.18 -18.94
CA PHE A 317 4.10 0.97 -17.59
C PHE A 317 3.10 2.07 -17.24
N VAL A 318 1.87 1.68 -16.89
CA VAL A 318 0.80 2.63 -16.54
C VAL A 318 0.59 2.62 -15.03
N TRP A 319 0.97 3.72 -14.37
CA TRP A 319 0.81 3.94 -12.95
C TRP A 319 -0.31 4.97 -12.70
N VAL A 320 -1.36 4.58 -11.99
CA VAL A 320 -2.50 5.44 -11.68
C VAL A 320 -2.85 5.31 -10.20
N ALA A 321 -2.88 6.43 -9.50
CA ALA A 321 -3.50 6.51 -8.18
C ALA A 321 -4.24 7.83 -7.97
N CYS A 322 -5.51 7.75 -7.60
CA CYS A 322 -6.37 8.90 -7.31
C CYS A 322 -7.65 8.44 -6.59
N GLU A 323 -8.74 9.15 -6.82
CA GLU A 323 -10.08 8.83 -6.32
C GLU A 323 -10.65 7.52 -6.89
N LYS A 324 -11.42 6.81 -6.07
CA LYS A 324 -11.99 5.49 -6.33
C LYS A 324 -12.75 5.35 -7.65
N GLU A 325 -13.70 6.22 -7.98
CA GLU A 325 -14.54 6.07 -9.18
C GLU A 325 -13.75 6.33 -10.48
N ASP A 326 -12.78 7.25 -10.44
CA ASP A 326 -11.86 7.46 -11.55
C ASP A 326 -10.98 6.24 -11.78
N VAL A 327 -10.40 5.67 -10.72
CA VAL A 327 -9.64 4.42 -10.76
C VAL A 327 -10.45 3.27 -11.33
N ARG A 328 -11.71 3.09 -10.91
CA ARG A 328 -12.60 2.03 -11.42
C ARG A 328 -12.80 2.14 -12.93
N THR A 329 -13.02 3.37 -13.41
CA THR A 329 -13.23 3.64 -14.84
C THR A 329 -11.97 3.35 -15.64
N LEU A 330 -10.81 3.82 -15.17
CA LEU A 330 -9.52 3.60 -15.83
C LEU A 330 -9.12 2.12 -15.81
N ARG A 331 -9.39 1.39 -14.73
CA ARG A 331 -9.16 -0.06 -14.67
C ARG A 331 -9.99 -0.80 -15.72
N SER A 332 -11.27 -0.43 -15.92
CA SER A 332 -12.12 -1.01 -16.97
C SER A 332 -11.56 -0.77 -18.37
N LEU A 333 -11.01 0.42 -18.64
CA LEU A 333 -10.33 0.73 -19.90
C LEU A 333 -9.14 -0.20 -20.15
N MET A 334 -8.29 -0.40 -19.13
CA MET A 334 -7.10 -1.24 -19.22
C MET A 334 -7.44 -2.71 -19.46
N THR A 335 -8.48 -3.21 -18.80
CA THR A 335 -9.02 -4.56 -19.06
C THR A 335 -9.52 -4.69 -20.51
N LYS A 336 -10.26 -3.71 -21.03
CA LYS A 336 -10.74 -3.72 -22.42
C LYS A 336 -9.60 -3.69 -23.43
N ARG A 337 -8.52 -2.96 -23.13
CA ARG A 337 -7.29 -2.93 -23.93
C ARG A 337 -6.44 -4.19 -23.82
N ARG A 338 -6.73 -5.08 -22.86
CA ARG A 338 -5.89 -6.25 -22.54
C ARG A 338 -4.45 -5.86 -22.21
N HIS A 339 -4.27 -4.71 -21.55
CA HIS A 339 -2.93 -4.25 -21.14
C HIS A 339 -2.27 -5.30 -20.23
N ASN A 340 -0.96 -5.45 -20.37
CA ASN A 340 -0.22 -6.43 -19.57
C ASN A 340 -0.32 -6.06 -18.07
N LYS A 341 -0.85 -6.98 -17.25
CA LYS A 341 -1.00 -6.78 -15.80
C LYS A 341 0.33 -6.49 -15.10
N LYS A 342 1.46 -6.97 -15.64
CA LYS A 342 2.81 -6.68 -15.11
C LYS A 342 3.31 -5.27 -15.44
N LEU A 343 2.67 -4.57 -16.38
CA LEU A 343 3.00 -3.21 -16.81
C LEU A 343 1.94 -2.21 -16.35
N MET A 344 1.29 -2.45 -15.22
CA MET A 344 0.40 -1.45 -14.64
C MET A 344 0.33 -1.55 -13.11
N TYR A 345 0.11 -0.40 -12.48
CA TYR A 345 -0.32 -0.27 -11.10
C TYR A 345 -1.49 0.70 -11.07
N ILE A 346 -2.67 0.24 -10.64
CA ILE A 346 -3.89 1.06 -10.66
C ILE A 346 -4.59 0.88 -9.33
N ALA A 347 -4.50 1.85 -8.43
CA ALA A 347 -5.02 1.77 -7.06
C ALA A 347 -5.75 3.06 -6.67
N TRP A 348 -6.82 2.98 -5.89
CA TRP A 348 -7.43 4.18 -5.33
C TRP A 348 -6.80 4.48 -3.98
N TYR A 349 -6.47 5.75 -3.73
CA TYR A 349 -5.91 6.19 -2.46
C TYR A 349 -6.98 6.74 -1.51
N TRP A 350 -8.09 7.19 -2.08
CA TRP A 350 -9.21 7.72 -1.32
C TRP A 350 -10.51 7.52 -2.09
N ALA A 351 -11.63 7.70 -1.41
CA ALA A 351 -12.95 7.69 -2.00
C ALA A 351 -13.69 8.92 -1.50
N ARG A 352 -14.41 9.61 -2.38
CA ARG A 352 -15.33 10.65 -1.93
C ARG A 352 -16.46 10.01 -1.13
N GLU A 353 -16.81 10.61 0.00
CA GLU A 353 -18.06 10.24 0.66
C GLU A 353 -19.21 10.55 -0.30
N ARG A 354 -20.14 9.59 -0.43
CA ARG A 354 -21.35 9.82 -1.23
C ARG A 354 -22.20 10.82 -0.46
N ALA A 355 -22.48 11.96 -1.10
CA ALA A 355 -23.43 12.95 -0.60
C ALA A 355 -24.84 12.38 -0.46
#